data_AF-A0A553JSA1-F1
#
_entry.id   AF-A0A553JSA1-F1
#
_cell.length_a   1.000
_cell.length_b   1.000
_cell.length_c   1.000
_cell.angle_alpha   90.00
_cell.angle_beta   90.00
_cell.angle_gamma   90.00
#
_symmetry.space_group_name_H-M   'P 1'
#
loop_
_entity.id
_entity.type
_entity.pdbx_description
1 polymer ?
#
loop_
_entity_poly.entity_id
_entity_poly.type
_entity_poly.pdbx_seq_one_letter_code
_entity_poly.pdbx_strand_id
1 'polypeptide(L)'
;MSYALIDPSLLSVCESTWQDEKLRDEYLEHFFDIISSIDEEEGMTIAWTELMDELMWEPPHRLPWKQDKTWSQSLIPVIYKKLRHNFEYISPSNGNCTIIPKLVVDRADFYDEFCNMIPELYSSGYTPVICLGQSNIPSKTWFFNNGSTQLSPSPNYIISKDCFLKNINIENDMWPASSGDELLFRKAVLMKIQRDLDNKAVLFNFSFSKGFVKKISKVVESRDKILISVARRLILNSFETSKDPCLQDEALEGKKNERRLRVTPRPSSKRIHYEKDNIDIVFTMFFDAGEHDKGL
;
A
#
# COMPACT_ATOMS: atom_id res chain seq x y z
N MET A 1 -1.23 -17.52 -2.77
CA MET A 1 0.14 -17.35 -2.24
C MET A 1 0.91 -16.56 -3.26
N SER A 2 1.52 -15.46 -2.83
CA SER A 2 2.26 -14.52 -3.68
C SER A 2 3.70 -14.48 -3.20
N TYR A 3 4.65 -14.31 -4.13
CA TYR A 3 6.07 -14.18 -3.77
C TYR A 3 6.55 -12.73 -3.77
N ALA A 4 7.32 -12.36 -2.75
CA ALA A 4 8.06 -11.12 -2.63
C ALA A 4 9.54 -11.33 -3.02
N LEU A 5 9.97 -10.60 -4.04
CA LEU A 5 11.31 -10.34 -4.53
C LEU A 5 12.06 -9.22 -3.78
N ILE A 6 12.95 -9.45 -2.80
CA ILE A 6 13.65 -8.33 -2.13
C ILE A 6 14.78 -7.77 -3.00
N ASP A 7 14.72 -6.48 -3.35
CA ASP A 7 15.77 -5.76 -4.05
C ASP A 7 17.09 -5.83 -3.25
N PRO A 8 18.22 -6.21 -3.88
CA PRO A 8 19.54 -6.25 -3.26
C PRO A 8 19.98 -5.00 -2.50
N SER A 9 19.51 -3.82 -2.92
CA SER A 9 19.78 -2.55 -2.25
C SER A 9 19.03 -2.36 -0.93
N LEU A 10 18.02 -3.19 -0.63
CA LEU A 10 17.43 -3.30 0.70
C LEU A 10 18.29 -4.17 1.62
N LEU A 11 18.97 -5.19 1.08
CA LEU A 11 19.74 -6.15 1.87
C LEU A 11 21.20 -5.71 2.09
N SER A 12 21.73 -4.88 1.20
CA SER A 12 23.10 -4.40 1.23
C SER A 12 23.18 -2.88 1.22
N VAL A 13 24.09 -2.35 2.03
CA VAL A 13 24.38 -0.91 2.16
C VAL A 13 25.90 -0.73 2.15
N CYS A 14 26.41 0.26 1.42
CA CYS A 14 27.83 0.59 1.42
C CYS A 14 28.29 1.29 2.70
N GLU A 15 29.60 1.22 2.95
CA GLU A 15 30.24 1.79 4.14
C GLU A 15 30.00 3.31 4.26
N SER A 16 30.07 4.05 3.15
CA SER A 16 29.86 5.50 3.17
C SER A 16 28.45 5.89 3.62
N THR A 17 27.44 5.14 3.20
CA THR A 17 26.05 5.35 3.63
C THR A 17 25.87 4.95 5.09
N TRP A 18 26.53 3.88 5.52
CA TRP A 18 26.42 3.39 6.90
C TRP A 18 27.07 4.31 7.94
N GLN A 19 28.18 4.97 7.58
CA GLN A 19 28.91 5.89 8.44
C GLN A 19 28.23 7.27 8.55
N ASP A 20 27.37 7.63 7.58
CA ASP A 20 26.52 8.81 7.67
C ASP A 20 25.24 8.48 8.45
N GLU A 21 25.09 9.06 9.64
CA GLU A 21 23.95 8.80 10.52
C GLU A 21 22.60 9.06 9.86
N LYS A 22 22.48 10.16 9.10
CA LYS A 22 21.22 10.52 8.45
C LYS A 22 20.87 9.52 7.35
N LEU A 23 21.83 9.18 6.49
CA LEU A 23 21.59 8.23 5.40
C LEU A 23 21.34 6.82 5.91
N ARG A 24 22.04 6.42 6.98
CA ARG A 24 21.80 5.15 7.67
C ARG A 24 20.38 5.08 8.22
N ASP A 25 19.93 6.12 8.91
CA ASP A 25 18.60 6.15 9.52
C ASP A 25 17.51 6.11 8.45
N GLU A 26 17.67 6.85 7.35
CA GLU A 26 16.76 6.78 6.19
C GLU A 26 16.70 5.37 5.58
N TYR A 27 17.86 4.71 5.41
CA TYR A 27 17.94 3.33 4.92
C TYR A 27 17.23 2.35 5.86
N LEU A 28 17.47 2.44 7.17
CA LEU A 28 16.86 1.56 8.17
C LEU A 28 15.35 1.77 8.24
N GLU A 29 14.88 3.02 8.21
CA GLU A 29 13.46 3.35 8.20
C GLU A 29 12.77 2.69 7.00
N HIS A 30 13.32 2.87 5.79
CA HIS A 30 12.77 2.27 4.57
C HIS A 30 12.81 0.74 4.61
N PHE A 31 13.93 0.15 5.01
CA PHE A 31 14.08 -1.30 5.14
C PHE A 31 13.03 -1.88 6.10
N PHE A 32 12.85 -1.28 7.29
CA PHE A 32 11.87 -1.76 8.25
C PHE A 32 10.42 -1.54 7.84
N ASP A 33 10.11 -0.47 7.10
CA ASP A 33 8.77 -0.27 6.52
C ASP A 33 8.44 -1.42 5.56
N ILE A 34 9.34 -1.73 4.61
CA ILE A 34 9.15 -2.82 3.64
C ILE A 34 9.02 -4.17 4.33
N ILE A 35 9.94 -4.50 5.25
CA ILE A 35 9.90 -5.80 5.94
C ILE A 35 8.62 -5.95 6.78
N SER A 36 8.20 -4.90 7.47
CA SER A 36 6.96 -4.94 8.25
C SER A 36 5.74 -5.09 7.34
N SER A 37 5.77 -4.50 6.16
CA SER A 37 4.69 -4.62 5.17
C SER A 37 4.51 -6.05 4.69
N ILE A 38 5.61 -6.77 4.44
CA ILE A 38 5.56 -8.17 4.02
C ILE A 38 5.06 -9.05 5.17
N ASP A 39 5.51 -8.79 6.39
CA ASP A 39 5.12 -9.55 7.60
C ASP A 39 3.63 -9.39 7.96
N GLU A 40 3.05 -8.23 7.66
CA GLU A 40 1.62 -7.94 7.90
C GLU A 40 0.68 -8.46 6.79
N GLU A 41 1.20 -8.75 5.58
CA GLU A 41 0.40 -9.20 4.45
C GLU A 41 0.18 -10.72 4.45
N GLU A 42 -1.06 -11.14 4.74
CA GLU A 42 -1.42 -12.56 4.73
C GLU A 42 -1.20 -13.22 3.35
N GLY A 43 -0.44 -14.31 3.32
CA GLY A 43 -0.22 -15.10 2.11
C GLY A 43 0.86 -14.55 1.17
N MET A 44 1.64 -13.56 1.61
CA MET A 44 2.89 -13.15 1.00
C MET A 44 4.05 -13.98 1.57
N THR A 45 4.93 -14.44 0.69
CA THR A 45 6.11 -15.24 1.06
C THR A 45 7.33 -14.67 0.36
N ILE A 46 8.43 -14.53 1.06
CA ILE A 46 9.69 -14.03 0.51
C ILE A 46 10.41 -15.21 -0.11
N ALA A 47 10.64 -15.13 -1.42
CA ALA A 47 11.52 -16.07 -2.08
C ALA A 47 12.94 -15.88 -1.53
N TRP A 48 13.62 -16.96 -1.18
CA TRP A 48 14.94 -16.92 -0.56
C TRP A 48 15.83 -18.07 -1.04
N THR A 49 17.15 -17.97 -0.91
CA THR A 49 18.08 -19.03 -1.31
C THR A 49 19.14 -19.28 -0.25
N GLU A 50 19.78 -20.45 -0.31
CA GLU A 50 20.90 -20.77 0.57
C GLU A 50 22.06 -19.76 0.39
N LEU A 51 22.34 -19.34 -0.84
CA LEU A 51 23.38 -18.34 -1.11
C LEU A 51 23.00 -16.97 -0.51
N MET A 52 21.72 -16.58 -0.57
CA MET A 52 21.28 -15.35 0.08
C MET A 52 21.45 -15.42 1.61
N ASP A 53 21.19 -16.59 2.21
CA ASP A 53 21.47 -16.84 3.62
C ASP A 53 22.96 -16.74 3.95
N GLU A 54 23.84 -17.33 3.12
CA GLU A 54 25.29 -17.22 3.29
C GLU A 54 25.75 -15.76 3.22
N LEU A 55 25.28 -15.01 2.22
CA LEU A 55 25.61 -13.60 2.02
C LEU A 55 25.14 -12.72 3.18
N MET A 56 23.95 -13.02 3.74
CA MET A 56 23.34 -12.25 4.82
C MET A 56 23.87 -12.63 6.20
N TRP A 57 24.13 -13.91 6.47
CA TRP A 57 24.30 -14.45 7.83
C TRP A 57 25.70 -15.00 8.12
N GLU A 58 26.39 -15.56 7.13
CA GLU A 58 27.63 -16.28 7.37
C GLU A 58 28.90 -15.40 7.32
N PRO A 59 30.03 -15.86 7.87
CA PRO A 59 31.33 -15.24 7.69
C PRO A 59 31.91 -15.46 6.26
N PRO A 60 32.73 -14.53 5.73
CA PRO A 60 33.15 -13.28 6.34
C PRO A 60 32.04 -12.22 6.31
N HIS A 61 31.84 -11.52 7.43
CA HIS A 61 30.83 -10.47 7.51
C HIS A 61 31.24 -9.26 6.67
N ARG A 62 30.56 -9.09 5.52
CA ARG A 62 30.84 -8.02 4.56
C ARG A 62 29.83 -6.86 4.62
N LEU A 63 28.74 -7.01 5.37
CA LEU A 63 27.76 -5.96 5.57
C LEU A 63 28.22 -5.03 6.70
N PRO A 64 28.23 -3.70 6.51
CA PRO A 64 28.74 -2.75 7.51
C PRO A 64 28.10 -2.93 8.90
N TRP A 65 26.78 -3.13 8.93
CA TRP A 65 26.02 -3.32 10.17
C TRP A 65 26.33 -4.64 10.90
N LYS A 66 26.95 -5.63 10.24
CA LYS A 66 27.43 -6.87 10.89
C LYS A 66 28.83 -6.72 11.47
N GLN A 67 29.62 -5.79 10.94
CA GLN A 67 30.95 -5.50 11.45
C GLN A 67 30.87 -4.64 12.71
N ASP A 68 29.83 -3.81 12.82
CA ASP A 68 29.54 -3.06 14.04
C ASP A 68 28.87 -3.95 15.10
N LYS A 69 29.52 -4.10 16.25
CA LYS A 69 29.04 -4.94 17.36
C LYS A 69 27.70 -4.45 17.94
N THR A 70 27.48 -3.15 18.02
CA THR A 70 26.25 -2.59 18.60
C THR A 70 25.07 -2.84 17.67
N TRP A 71 25.26 -2.56 16.38
CA TRP A 71 24.21 -2.72 15.38
C TRP A 71 23.92 -4.18 15.03
N SER A 72 24.94 -5.04 14.95
CA SER A 72 24.73 -6.47 14.74
C SER A 72 23.88 -7.09 15.86
N GLN A 73 24.12 -6.70 17.12
CA GLN A 73 23.35 -7.19 18.26
C GLN A 73 21.91 -6.68 18.28
N SER A 74 21.65 -5.46 17.77
CA SER A 74 20.31 -4.88 17.76
C SER A 74 19.49 -5.28 16.52
N LEU A 75 20.10 -5.29 15.34
CA LEU A 75 19.40 -5.49 14.07
C LEU A 75 19.15 -6.97 13.75
N ILE A 76 20.15 -7.84 13.92
CA ILE A 76 20.02 -9.27 13.53
C ILE A 76 18.77 -9.91 14.14
N PRO A 77 18.51 -9.80 15.46
CA PRO A 77 17.33 -10.43 16.05
C PRO A 77 16.01 -9.89 15.49
N VAL A 78 15.96 -8.58 15.18
CA VAL A 78 14.75 -7.93 14.64
C VAL A 78 14.49 -8.40 13.21
N ILE A 79 15.53 -8.38 12.37
CA ILE A 79 15.45 -8.83 10.97
C ILE A 79 15.02 -10.29 10.92
N TYR A 80 15.71 -11.14 11.68
CA TYR A 80 15.43 -12.58 11.70
C TYR A 80 14.02 -12.89 12.21
N LYS A 81 13.56 -12.22 13.26
CA LYS A 81 12.21 -12.40 13.80
C LYS A 81 11.12 -12.03 12.79
N LYS A 82 11.30 -10.93 12.05
CA LYS A 82 10.31 -10.44 11.08
C LYS A 82 10.33 -11.21 9.75
N LEU A 83 11.50 -11.73 9.35
CA LEU A 83 11.66 -12.33 8.02
C LEU A 83 11.54 -13.86 8.02
N ARG A 84 12.08 -14.54 9.03
CA ARG A 84 12.31 -15.99 8.96
C ARG A 84 11.02 -16.80 8.75
N HIS A 85 9.90 -16.36 9.33
CA HIS A 85 8.63 -17.07 9.19
C HIS A 85 8.00 -16.91 7.81
N ASN A 86 8.45 -15.93 7.03
CA ASN A 86 7.95 -15.61 5.71
C ASN A 86 8.89 -16.11 4.60
N PHE A 87 9.99 -16.81 4.92
CA PHE A 87 10.91 -17.34 3.93
C PHE A 87 10.43 -18.65 3.31
N GLU A 88 10.54 -18.74 1.99
CA GLU A 88 10.49 -20.00 1.27
C GLU A 88 11.75 -20.15 0.42
N TYR A 89 12.49 -21.23 0.70
CA TYR A 89 13.74 -21.52 0.03
C TYR A 89 13.47 -22.08 -1.36
N ILE A 90 14.00 -21.39 -2.36
CA ILE A 90 14.03 -21.81 -3.75
C ILE A 90 15.45 -22.21 -4.15
N SER A 91 15.57 -23.05 -5.17
CA SER A 91 16.86 -23.52 -5.69
C SER A 91 17.00 -23.12 -7.15
N PRO A 92 17.57 -21.94 -7.46
CA PRO A 92 17.66 -21.44 -8.81
C PRO A 92 18.37 -22.41 -9.76
N SER A 93 17.67 -22.80 -10.82
CA SER A 93 18.20 -23.71 -11.84
C SER A 93 19.04 -22.97 -12.91
N ASN A 94 20.11 -22.28 -12.50
CA ASN A 94 21.13 -21.64 -13.37
C ASN A 94 20.62 -20.67 -14.46
N GLY A 95 19.41 -20.13 -14.34
CA GLY A 95 18.89 -19.11 -15.26
C GLY A 95 19.40 -17.72 -14.88
N ASN A 96 20.04 -16.99 -15.79
CA ASN A 96 20.47 -15.62 -15.54
C ASN A 96 19.48 -14.61 -16.16
N CYS A 97 18.81 -13.83 -15.33
CA CYS A 97 17.99 -12.71 -15.78
C CYS A 97 18.82 -11.43 -15.89
N THR A 98 18.73 -10.76 -17.04
CA THR A 98 19.28 -9.41 -17.21
C THR A 98 18.19 -8.37 -16.97
N ILE A 99 18.46 -7.39 -16.10
CA ILE A 99 17.53 -6.31 -15.76
C ILE A 99 18.01 -5.01 -16.40
N ILE A 100 17.14 -4.36 -17.17
CA ILE A 100 17.44 -3.11 -17.88
C ILE A 100 16.39 -2.06 -17.51
N PRO A 101 16.77 -0.88 -17.00
CA PRO A 101 18.12 -0.50 -16.58
C PRO A 101 18.58 -1.32 -15.36
N LYS A 102 19.90 -1.47 -15.17
CA LYS A 102 20.45 -2.18 -14.02
C LYS A 102 20.01 -1.51 -12.71
N LEU A 103 19.69 -2.33 -11.70
CA LEU A 103 19.45 -1.85 -10.34
C LEU A 103 20.74 -1.23 -9.76
N VAL A 104 20.57 -0.16 -8.99
CA VAL A 104 21.63 0.45 -8.21
C VAL A 104 21.86 -0.45 -7.00
N VAL A 105 22.99 -1.16 -6.97
CA VAL A 105 23.34 -2.13 -5.92
C VAL A 105 24.84 -2.04 -5.65
N ASP A 106 25.21 -1.96 -4.37
CA ASP A 106 26.61 -1.85 -3.94
C ASP A 106 27.37 -3.20 -4.02
N ARG A 107 26.63 -4.31 -3.97
CA ARG A 107 27.13 -5.69 -3.97
C ARG A 107 26.70 -6.47 -5.21
N ALA A 108 27.65 -6.79 -6.08
CA ALA A 108 27.39 -7.53 -7.32
C ALA A 108 26.84 -8.94 -7.05
N ASP A 109 27.30 -9.61 -6.01
CA ASP A 109 26.85 -10.98 -5.68
C ASP A 109 25.41 -11.06 -5.16
N PHE A 110 24.94 -10.05 -4.40
CA PHE A 110 23.51 -9.93 -4.10
C PHE A 110 22.68 -9.70 -5.36
N TYR A 111 23.19 -8.86 -6.28
CA TYR A 111 22.51 -8.59 -7.54
C TYR A 111 22.43 -9.84 -8.43
N ASP A 112 23.51 -10.58 -8.56
CA ASP A 112 23.58 -11.78 -9.38
C ASP A 112 22.63 -12.86 -8.83
N GLU A 113 22.58 -13.03 -7.51
CA GLU A 113 21.66 -13.98 -6.90
C GLU A 113 20.19 -13.59 -7.06
N PHE A 114 19.86 -12.31 -6.88
CA PHE A 114 18.53 -11.79 -7.20
C PHE A 114 18.13 -12.06 -8.66
N CYS A 115 19.06 -11.89 -9.60
CA CYS A 115 18.84 -12.20 -11.01
C CYS A 115 18.62 -13.70 -11.28
N ASN A 116 19.24 -14.59 -10.49
CA ASN A 116 19.06 -16.03 -10.61
C ASN A 116 17.69 -16.50 -10.09
N MET A 117 17.19 -15.85 -9.04
CA MET A 117 15.91 -16.19 -8.43
C MET A 117 14.70 -15.86 -9.32
N ILE A 118 14.80 -14.81 -10.14
CA ILE A 118 13.69 -14.34 -10.98
C ILE A 118 13.21 -15.45 -11.95
N PRO A 119 14.05 -16.02 -12.83
CA PRO A 119 13.64 -17.09 -13.74
C PRO A 119 13.00 -18.30 -13.05
N GLU A 120 13.52 -18.67 -11.88
CA GLU A 120 13.04 -19.80 -11.10
C GLU A 120 11.56 -19.62 -10.71
N LEU A 121 11.21 -18.45 -10.17
CA LEU A 121 9.83 -18.12 -9.79
C LEU A 121 8.89 -18.13 -11.00
N TYR A 122 9.31 -17.59 -12.14
CA TYR A 122 8.53 -17.63 -13.38
C TYR A 122 8.34 -19.04 -13.92
N SER A 123 9.38 -19.86 -13.87
CA SER A 123 9.31 -21.25 -14.33
C SER A 123 8.35 -22.09 -13.48
N SER A 124 8.20 -21.72 -12.20
CA SER A 124 7.23 -22.29 -11.27
C SER A 124 5.81 -21.70 -11.41
N GLY A 125 5.59 -20.80 -12.37
CA GLY A 125 4.27 -20.21 -12.65
C GLY A 125 3.90 -19.03 -11.75
N TYR A 126 4.85 -18.45 -11.03
CA TYR A 126 4.64 -17.29 -10.16
C TYR A 126 5.15 -16.00 -10.79
N THR A 127 4.39 -14.93 -10.62
CA THR A 127 4.83 -13.57 -10.95
C THR A 127 5.19 -12.85 -9.64
N PRO A 128 6.48 -12.67 -9.33
CA PRO A 128 6.88 -12.06 -8.07
C PRO A 128 6.55 -10.57 -8.01
N VAL A 129 6.32 -10.11 -6.79
CA VAL A 129 6.19 -8.70 -6.42
C VAL A 129 7.56 -8.21 -5.97
N ILE A 130 8.13 -7.22 -6.63
CA ILE A 130 9.47 -6.73 -6.32
C ILE A 130 9.38 -5.66 -5.22
N CYS A 131 10.11 -5.86 -4.12
CA CYS A 131 10.25 -4.90 -3.03
C CYS A 131 11.48 -4.05 -3.28
N LEU A 132 11.32 -2.77 -3.61
CA LEU A 132 12.44 -1.93 -4.08
C LEU A 132 13.14 -1.21 -2.94
N GLY A 133 14.46 -1.09 -3.04
CA GLY A 133 15.24 -0.20 -2.19
C GLY A 133 15.14 1.25 -2.64
N GLN A 134 15.39 2.17 -1.72
CA GLN A 134 15.20 3.62 -1.92
C GLN A 134 15.95 4.15 -3.15
N SER A 135 17.15 3.63 -3.43
CA SER A 135 17.96 4.00 -4.59
C SER A 135 17.35 3.59 -5.93
N ASN A 136 16.42 2.64 -5.93
CA ASN A 136 15.74 2.14 -7.12
C ASN A 136 14.29 2.66 -7.24
N ILE A 137 13.69 3.25 -6.20
CA ILE A 137 12.29 3.77 -6.25
C ILE A 137 12.05 4.79 -7.36
N PRO A 138 12.93 5.79 -7.61
CA PRO A 138 12.66 6.78 -8.64
C PRO A 138 12.97 6.23 -10.04
N SER A 139 12.02 6.43 -10.97
CA SER A 139 12.28 6.80 -12.38
C SER A 139 12.47 5.73 -13.46
N LYS A 140 12.32 4.43 -13.21
CA LYS A 140 12.69 3.42 -14.23
C LYS A 140 11.63 2.34 -14.43
N THR A 141 11.15 2.19 -15.66
CA THR A 141 10.51 0.94 -16.10
C THR A 141 11.62 -0.08 -16.28
N TRP A 142 11.60 -1.16 -15.48
CA TRP A 142 12.56 -2.25 -15.61
C TRP A 142 12.04 -3.32 -16.56
N PHE A 143 12.93 -3.80 -17.40
CA PHE A 143 12.75 -4.91 -18.32
C PHE A 143 13.60 -6.08 -17.83
N PHE A 144 12.96 -7.22 -17.60
CA PHE A 144 13.59 -8.43 -17.09
C PHE A 144 13.70 -9.41 -18.25
N ASN A 145 14.89 -9.82 -18.63
CA ASN A 145 15.12 -10.68 -19.79
C ASN A 145 15.86 -11.93 -19.38
N ASN A 146 15.28 -13.10 -19.61
CA ASN A 146 15.96 -14.38 -19.48
C ASN A 146 16.26 -14.94 -20.88
N GLY A 147 17.37 -14.49 -21.47
CA GLY A 147 17.75 -14.84 -22.84
C GLY A 147 16.74 -14.37 -23.88
N SER A 148 15.92 -15.28 -24.42
CA SER A 148 14.93 -15.00 -25.45
C SER A 148 13.56 -14.56 -24.93
N THR A 149 13.32 -14.65 -23.61
CA THR A 149 12.01 -14.35 -23.02
C THR A 149 12.08 -13.08 -22.19
N GLN A 150 11.22 -12.12 -22.53
CA GLN A 150 10.96 -10.96 -21.68
C GLN A 150 10.01 -11.39 -20.56
N LEU A 151 10.50 -11.31 -19.33
CA LEU A 151 9.73 -11.49 -18.11
C LEU A 151 9.12 -10.14 -17.73
N SER A 152 7.83 -10.16 -17.43
CA SER A 152 7.10 -8.98 -16.98
C SER A 152 6.81 -9.14 -15.49
N PRO A 153 7.60 -8.54 -14.57
CA PRO A 153 7.29 -8.54 -13.14
C PRO A 153 5.89 -8.00 -12.93
N SER A 154 5.34 -8.27 -11.74
CA SER A 154 4.15 -7.57 -11.31
C SER A 154 4.36 -6.06 -11.51
N PRO A 155 3.43 -5.33 -12.14
CA PRO A 155 3.54 -3.88 -12.28
C PRO A 155 3.51 -3.17 -10.91
N ASN A 156 3.13 -3.90 -9.87
CA ASN A 156 3.01 -3.41 -8.50
C ASN A 156 4.33 -3.68 -7.78
N TYR A 157 5.18 -2.66 -7.70
CA TYR A 157 6.36 -2.67 -6.85
C TYR A 157 5.97 -2.31 -5.41
N ILE A 158 6.53 -3.01 -4.43
CA ILE A 158 6.40 -2.62 -3.01
C ILE A 158 7.51 -1.59 -2.75
N ILE A 159 7.11 -0.33 -2.67
CA ILE A 159 8.00 0.81 -2.35
C ILE A 159 7.68 1.42 -0.99
N SER A 160 6.59 0.98 -0.36
CA SER A 160 6.20 1.27 1.02
C SER A 160 5.06 0.33 1.43
N LYS A 161 4.67 0.34 2.71
CA LYS A 161 3.48 -0.36 3.20
C LYS A 161 2.19 -0.05 2.45
N ASP A 162 2.07 1.17 1.95
CA ASP A 162 0.85 1.63 1.25
C ASP A 162 0.71 1.01 -0.15
N CYS A 163 1.76 0.36 -0.68
CA CYS A 163 1.69 -0.33 -1.97
C CYS A 163 0.78 -1.56 -1.96
N PHE A 164 0.68 -2.28 -0.84
CA PHE A 164 -0.22 -3.42 -0.73
C PHE A 164 -1.69 -2.98 -0.81
N LEU A 165 -2.01 -1.81 -0.25
CA LEU A 165 -3.35 -1.23 -0.33
C LEU A 165 -3.80 -1.04 -1.79
N LYS A 166 -2.87 -0.77 -2.72
CA LYS A 166 -3.16 -0.62 -4.16
C LYS A 166 -3.63 -1.91 -4.83
N ASN A 167 -3.29 -3.07 -4.29
CA ASN A 167 -3.71 -4.36 -4.81
C ASN A 167 -5.09 -4.80 -4.29
N ILE A 168 -5.56 -4.20 -3.19
CA ILE A 168 -6.86 -4.51 -2.61
C ILE A 168 -7.94 -3.77 -3.40
N ASN A 169 -8.91 -4.51 -3.92
CA ASN A 169 -10.08 -3.94 -4.57
C ASN A 169 -11.09 -3.49 -3.51
N ILE A 170 -10.74 -2.43 -2.78
CA ILE A 170 -11.51 -1.89 -1.64
C ILE A 170 -13.00 -1.73 -2.01
N GLU A 171 -13.27 -1.29 -3.23
CA GLU A 171 -14.60 -1.03 -3.77
C GLU A 171 -15.46 -2.28 -3.86
N ASN A 172 -14.86 -3.47 -3.99
CA ASN A 172 -15.58 -4.74 -4.14
C ASN A 172 -15.41 -5.65 -2.93
N ASP A 173 -14.20 -5.75 -2.39
CA ASP A 173 -13.85 -6.69 -1.32
C ASP A 173 -14.33 -6.20 0.05
N MET A 174 -14.51 -4.88 0.21
CA MET A 174 -14.88 -4.25 1.48
C MET A 174 -16.20 -3.47 1.40
N TRP A 175 -17.00 -3.75 0.36
CA TRP A 175 -18.31 -3.13 0.23
C TRP A 175 -19.31 -3.79 1.19
N PRO A 176 -20.14 -3.02 1.92
CA PRO A 176 -21.12 -3.59 2.82
C PRO A 176 -22.14 -4.45 2.06
N ALA A 177 -22.39 -5.67 2.51
CA ALA A 177 -23.44 -6.55 1.98
C ALA A 177 -24.80 -6.30 2.67
N SER A 178 -24.76 -5.81 3.91
CA SER A 178 -25.92 -5.60 4.76
C SER A 178 -25.83 -4.31 5.56
N SER A 179 -26.94 -3.91 6.20
CA SER A 179 -26.94 -2.74 7.10
C SER A 179 -26.14 -2.93 8.40
N GLY A 180 -25.67 -4.15 8.67
CA GLY A 180 -24.81 -4.46 9.82
C GLY A 180 -23.33 -4.22 9.57
N ASP A 181 -22.92 -4.03 8.31
CA ASP A 181 -21.51 -4.01 7.91
C ASP A 181 -20.87 -2.61 8.02
N GLU A 182 -21.29 -1.84 9.02
CA GLU A 182 -20.80 -0.47 9.25
C GLU A 182 -19.29 -0.44 9.51
N LEU A 183 -18.78 -1.36 10.34
CA LEU A 183 -17.36 -1.46 10.65
C LEU A 183 -16.51 -1.82 9.43
N LEU A 184 -17.04 -2.69 8.56
CA LEU A 184 -16.37 -3.06 7.30
C LEU A 184 -16.26 -1.84 6.39
N PHE A 185 -17.35 -1.10 6.20
CA PHE A 185 -17.34 0.12 5.39
C PHE A 185 -16.46 1.21 6.01
N ARG A 186 -16.44 1.34 7.34
CA ARG A 186 -15.53 2.24 8.06
C ARG A 186 -14.07 1.89 7.76
N LYS A 187 -13.70 0.61 7.81
CA LYS A 187 -12.34 0.15 7.45
C LYS A 187 -12.02 0.48 5.99
N ALA A 188 -12.96 0.26 5.07
CA ALA A 188 -12.81 0.60 3.66
C ALA A 188 -12.51 2.09 3.43
N VAL A 189 -13.22 2.98 4.13
CA VAL A 189 -12.98 4.44 4.07
C VAL A 189 -11.60 4.81 4.58
N LEU A 190 -11.16 4.24 5.71
CA LEU A 190 -9.82 4.51 6.25
C LEU A 190 -8.72 4.04 5.30
N MET A 191 -8.87 2.85 4.72
CA MET A 191 -7.94 2.35 3.70
C MET A 191 -7.94 3.21 2.44
N LYS A 192 -9.09 3.77 2.05
CA LYS A 192 -9.19 4.73 0.94
C LYS A 192 -8.39 6.00 1.20
N ILE A 193 -8.40 6.51 2.44
CA ILE A 193 -7.60 7.68 2.83
C ILE A 193 -6.10 7.37 2.74
N GLN A 194 -5.70 6.22 3.28
CA GLN A 194 -4.31 5.76 3.23
C GLN A 194 -3.83 5.60 1.78
N ARG A 195 -4.61 4.91 0.94
CA ARG A 195 -4.23 4.53 -0.43
C ARG A 195 -4.29 5.69 -1.44
N ASP A 196 -5.34 6.51 -1.38
CA ASP A 196 -5.71 7.43 -2.47
C ASP A 196 -5.65 8.92 -2.07
N LEU A 197 -5.43 9.25 -0.79
CA LEU A 197 -5.45 10.62 -0.27
C LEU A 197 -4.22 10.93 0.59
N ASP A 198 -3.07 10.37 0.22
CA ASP A 198 -1.75 10.61 0.84
C ASP A 198 -1.73 10.39 2.36
N ASN A 199 -2.54 9.44 2.84
CA ASN A 199 -2.67 9.13 4.27
C ASN A 199 -2.90 10.38 5.16
N LYS A 200 -3.66 11.36 4.65
CA LYS A 200 -3.98 12.57 5.39
C LYS A 200 -4.72 12.25 6.69
N ALA A 201 -4.41 13.00 7.74
CA ALA A 201 -5.04 12.83 9.05
C ALA A 201 -6.56 13.04 8.98
N VAL A 202 -7.29 12.13 9.60
CA VAL A 202 -8.75 12.24 9.78
C VAL A 202 -9.03 13.33 10.81
N LEU A 203 -9.81 14.35 10.43
CA LEU A 203 -10.09 15.52 11.27
C LEU A 203 -11.34 15.37 12.15
N PHE A 204 -12.16 14.33 11.91
CA PHE A 204 -13.46 14.14 12.56
C PHE A 204 -13.61 12.72 13.06
N ASN A 205 -14.23 12.53 14.23
CA ASN A 205 -14.83 11.24 14.53
C ASN A 205 -16.00 11.03 13.57
N PHE A 206 -16.23 9.78 13.17
CA PHE A 206 -17.30 9.51 12.23
C PHE A 206 -17.95 8.16 12.43
N SER A 207 -19.22 8.10 12.05
CA SER A 207 -20.03 6.89 12.03
C SER A 207 -21.02 6.93 10.86
N PHE A 208 -21.62 5.78 10.56
CA PHE A 208 -22.63 5.66 9.53
C PHE A 208 -23.96 5.22 10.13
N SER A 209 -25.04 5.90 9.75
CA SER A 209 -26.37 5.45 10.15
C SER A 209 -26.69 4.10 9.49
N LYS A 210 -27.52 3.28 10.15
CA LYS A 210 -28.02 2.03 9.54
C LYS A 210 -28.75 2.29 8.21
N GLY A 211 -29.43 3.42 8.09
CA GLY A 211 -30.13 3.83 6.87
C GLY A 211 -29.17 4.11 5.72
N PHE A 212 -28.06 4.79 6.01
CA PHE A 212 -26.98 5.03 5.06
C PHE A 212 -26.38 3.71 4.56
N VAL A 213 -25.90 2.86 5.48
CA VAL A 213 -25.25 1.57 5.13
C VAL A 213 -26.20 0.68 4.32
N LYS A 214 -27.48 0.60 4.73
CA LYS A 214 -28.52 -0.14 3.99
C LYS A 214 -28.73 0.36 2.56
N LYS A 215 -28.60 1.66 2.32
CA LYS A 215 -28.76 2.26 1.00
C LYS A 215 -27.53 1.98 0.14
N ILE A 216 -26.32 2.20 0.66
CA ILE A 216 -25.08 1.97 -0.10
C ILE A 216 -24.83 0.48 -0.37
N SER A 217 -25.28 -0.44 0.48
CA SER A 217 -25.09 -1.88 0.25
C SER A 217 -25.76 -2.38 -1.04
N LYS A 218 -26.77 -1.65 -1.54
CA LYS A 218 -27.47 -1.95 -2.79
C LYS A 218 -26.82 -1.32 -4.02
N VAL A 219 -25.80 -0.47 -3.83
CA VAL A 219 -25.15 0.25 -4.91
C VAL A 219 -24.11 -0.66 -5.57
N VAL A 220 -24.25 -0.81 -6.88
CA VAL A 220 -23.28 -1.54 -7.72
C VAL A 220 -22.30 -0.56 -8.38
N GLU A 221 -22.82 0.56 -8.89
CA GLU A 221 -22.01 1.56 -9.60
C GLU A 221 -21.57 2.71 -8.69
N SER A 222 -20.40 3.31 -8.97
CA SER A 222 -19.89 4.48 -8.24
C SER A 222 -19.45 4.20 -6.79
N ARG A 223 -19.15 2.95 -6.45
CA ARG A 223 -18.61 2.55 -5.13
C ARG A 223 -17.34 3.33 -4.76
N ASP A 224 -16.40 3.39 -5.71
CA ASP A 224 -15.20 4.21 -5.65
C ASP A 224 -15.50 5.68 -5.27
N LYS A 225 -16.43 6.30 -6.00
CA LYS A 225 -16.82 7.71 -5.81
C LYS A 225 -17.47 7.94 -4.44
N ILE A 226 -18.23 6.97 -3.93
CA ILE A 226 -18.82 7.06 -2.60
C ILE A 226 -17.70 7.04 -1.54
N LEU A 227 -16.79 6.07 -1.63
CA LEU A 227 -15.65 5.95 -0.72
C LEU A 227 -14.79 7.22 -0.74
N ILE A 228 -14.44 7.72 -1.93
CA ILE A 228 -13.58 8.92 -2.04
C ILE A 228 -14.29 10.18 -1.53
N SER A 229 -15.60 10.34 -1.78
CA SER A 229 -16.35 11.50 -1.28
C SER A 229 -16.45 11.50 0.25
N VAL A 230 -16.71 10.33 0.85
CA VAL A 230 -16.71 10.16 2.32
C VAL A 230 -15.31 10.42 2.88
N ALA A 231 -14.28 9.78 2.33
CA ALA A 231 -12.89 9.91 2.74
C ALA A 231 -12.41 11.37 2.67
N ARG A 232 -12.66 12.07 1.54
CA ARG A 232 -12.33 13.48 1.37
C ARG A 232 -13.00 14.37 2.41
N ARG A 233 -14.29 14.14 2.69
CA ARG A 233 -15.01 14.94 3.69
C ARG A 233 -14.39 14.78 5.09
N LEU A 234 -13.82 13.62 5.41
CA LEU A 234 -13.20 13.36 6.72
C LEU A 234 -11.82 14.01 6.90
N ILE A 235 -11.09 14.28 5.82
CA ILE A 235 -9.73 14.87 5.87
C ILE A 235 -9.69 16.37 5.61
N LEU A 236 -10.78 16.96 5.12
CA LEU A 236 -10.86 18.39 4.81
C LEU A 236 -11.61 19.15 5.91
N ASN A 237 -11.09 20.30 6.31
CA ASN A 237 -11.82 21.20 7.21
C ASN A 237 -12.98 21.89 6.46
N SER A 238 -13.84 22.63 7.17
CA SER A 238 -15.02 23.28 6.56
C SER A 238 -14.68 24.31 5.47
N PHE A 239 -13.56 25.02 5.60
CA PHE A 239 -13.12 25.99 4.60
C PHE A 239 -12.64 25.30 3.33
N GLU A 240 -11.80 24.27 3.46
CA GLU A 240 -11.31 23.49 2.32
C GLU A 240 -12.45 22.76 1.61
N THR A 241 -13.35 22.16 2.38
CA THR A 241 -14.53 21.46 1.86
C THR A 241 -15.42 22.37 1.00
N SER A 242 -15.58 23.65 1.39
CA SER A 242 -16.37 24.61 0.61
C SER A 242 -15.74 24.99 -0.74
N LYS A 243 -14.42 24.74 -0.88
CA LYS A 243 -13.65 25.04 -2.08
C LYS A 243 -13.37 23.79 -2.92
N ASP A 244 -13.64 22.60 -2.39
CA ASP A 244 -13.39 21.35 -3.11
C ASP A 244 -14.47 21.16 -4.20
N PRO A 245 -14.07 21.18 -5.50
CA PRO A 245 -15.00 21.10 -6.61
C PRO A 245 -15.63 19.71 -6.77
N CYS A 246 -15.04 18.68 -6.14
CA CYS A 246 -15.52 17.30 -6.19
C CYS A 246 -16.64 17.06 -5.18
N LEU A 247 -16.57 17.66 -3.98
CA LEU A 247 -17.58 17.49 -2.93
C LEU A 247 -18.80 18.37 -3.13
N GLN A 248 -18.64 19.63 -3.58
CA GLN A 248 -19.74 20.60 -3.70
C GLN A 248 -20.64 20.59 -2.47
N ASP A 249 -20.03 20.80 -1.31
CA ASP A 249 -20.67 20.64 -0.02
C ASP A 249 -21.63 21.80 0.28
N GLU A 250 -22.89 21.47 0.51
CA GLU A 250 -23.99 22.43 0.64
C GLU A 250 -24.71 22.21 1.99
N ALA A 251 -25.06 23.29 2.70
CA ALA A 251 -25.98 23.20 3.84
C ALA A 251 -27.40 22.92 3.36
N LEU A 252 -28.18 22.14 4.11
CA LEU A 252 -29.61 21.97 3.82
C LEU A 252 -30.43 23.11 4.44
N GLU A 253 -31.30 23.71 3.65
CA GLU A 253 -32.18 24.79 4.11
C GLU A 253 -33.06 24.34 5.28
N GLY A 254 -33.19 25.20 6.29
CA GLY A 254 -33.99 24.93 7.49
C GLY A 254 -33.36 23.94 8.48
N LYS A 255 -32.16 23.40 8.21
CA LYS A 255 -31.51 22.41 9.08
C LYS A 255 -30.08 22.82 9.44
N LYS A 256 -29.89 23.20 10.71
CA LYS A 256 -28.65 23.83 11.21
C LYS A 256 -27.39 22.97 11.03
N ASN A 257 -27.49 21.65 11.19
CA ASN A 257 -26.34 20.74 11.19
C ASN A 257 -26.34 19.74 10.03
N GLU A 258 -27.40 19.72 9.22
CA GLU A 258 -27.46 18.81 8.08
C GLU A 258 -26.83 19.45 6.85
N ARG A 259 -25.95 18.67 6.22
CA ARG A 259 -25.25 19.05 5.01
C ARG A 259 -25.38 17.92 4.00
N ARG A 260 -25.15 18.27 2.74
CA ARG A 260 -25.08 17.29 1.66
C ARG A 260 -23.83 17.52 0.83
N LEU A 261 -23.23 16.43 0.40
CA LEU A 261 -22.15 16.43 -0.57
C LEU A 261 -22.55 15.61 -1.80
N ARG A 262 -21.89 15.88 -2.92
CA ARG A 262 -22.10 15.18 -4.18
C ARG A 262 -21.11 14.03 -4.33
N VAL A 263 -21.60 12.96 -4.96
CA VAL A 263 -20.82 11.79 -5.34
C VAL A 263 -20.60 11.77 -6.86
N THR A 264 -21.59 12.20 -7.63
CA THR A 264 -21.50 12.33 -9.09
C THR A 264 -21.90 13.74 -9.57
N PRO A 265 -21.36 14.20 -10.71
CA PRO A 265 -21.71 15.49 -11.29
C PRO A 265 -23.17 15.53 -11.77
N ARG A 266 -23.65 16.74 -12.09
CA ARG A 266 -24.97 16.96 -12.70
C ARG A 266 -25.00 16.41 -14.15
N PRO A 267 -26.17 16.04 -14.68
CA PRO A 267 -27.52 16.13 -14.07
C PRO A 267 -27.89 14.94 -13.16
N SER A 268 -27.27 13.77 -13.35
CA SER A 268 -27.53 12.54 -12.57
C SER A 268 -26.72 12.49 -11.26
N SER A 269 -26.88 13.53 -10.45
CA SER A 269 -26.09 13.70 -9.22
C SER A 269 -26.62 12.82 -8.08
N LYS A 270 -25.81 11.84 -7.67
CA LYS A 270 -25.95 11.07 -6.44
C LYS A 270 -25.41 11.89 -5.27
N ARG A 271 -26.04 11.77 -4.10
CA ARG A 271 -25.76 12.64 -2.94
C ARG A 271 -25.66 11.85 -1.65
N ILE A 272 -24.84 12.35 -0.74
CA ILE A 272 -24.71 11.85 0.62
C ILE A 272 -25.12 12.97 1.56
N HIS A 273 -26.06 12.67 2.46
CA HIS A 273 -26.40 13.55 3.56
C HIS A 273 -25.62 13.14 4.80
N TYR A 274 -25.21 14.15 5.57
CA TYR A 274 -24.54 13.93 6.85
C TYR A 274 -24.90 15.05 7.82
N GLU A 275 -24.82 14.72 9.10
CA GLU A 275 -24.90 15.68 10.19
C GLU A 275 -23.49 15.96 10.69
N LYS A 276 -23.20 17.24 10.93
CA LYS A 276 -21.93 17.66 11.54
C LYS A 276 -22.23 18.36 12.86
N ASP A 277 -21.69 17.81 13.95
CA ASP A 277 -21.69 18.45 15.26
C ASP A 277 -20.26 18.52 15.80
N ASN A 278 -19.70 19.73 15.86
CA ASN A 278 -18.31 19.97 16.26
C ASN A 278 -17.29 19.09 15.49
N ILE A 279 -16.71 18.08 16.17
CA ILE A 279 -15.72 17.14 15.64
C ILE A 279 -16.34 15.81 15.17
N ASP A 280 -17.66 15.64 15.28
CA ASP A 280 -18.36 14.41 14.92
C ASP A 280 -19.11 14.59 13.60
N ILE A 281 -19.01 13.58 12.73
CA ILE A 281 -19.75 13.48 11.47
C ILE A 281 -20.54 12.17 11.45
N VAL A 282 -21.85 12.26 11.24
CA VAL A 282 -22.70 11.09 11.05
C VAL A 282 -23.23 11.10 9.63
N PHE A 283 -22.85 10.13 8.81
CA PHE A 283 -23.40 9.98 7.46
C PHE A 283 -24.79 9.33 7.56
N THR A 284 -25.82 10.10 7.24
CA THR A 284 -27.21 9.76 7.57
C THR A 284 -27.95 9.06 6.45
N MET A 285 -27.72 9.44 5.18
CA MET A 285 -28.47 8.90 4.04
C MET A 285 -27.69 9.00 2.71
N PHE A 286 -27.92 8.04 1.82
CA PHE A 286 -27.47 8.09 0.42
C PHE A 286 -28.68 8.16 -0.51
N PHE A 287 -28.62 9.08 -1.48
CA PHE A 287 -29.64 9.31 -2.49
C PHE A 287 -29.07 9.00 -3.87
N ASP A 288 -29.74 8.11 -4.60
CA ASP A 288 -29.36 7.82 -5.98
C ASP A 288 -29.80 8.94 -6.94
N ALA A 289 -29.40 8.84 -8.21
CA ALA A 289 -29.77 9.81 -9.23
C ALA A 289 -31.31 9.92 -9.33
N GLY A 290 -31.82 11.16 -9.25
CA GLY A 290 -33.26 11.46 -9.30
C GLY A 290 -34.04 11.23 -7.99
N GLU A 291 -33.44 10.66 -6.94
CA GLU A 291 -34.12 10.53 -5.63
C GLU A 291 -34.15 11.85 -4.85
N HIS A 292 -33.32 12.84 -5.22
CA HIS A 292 -33.15 14.08 -4.47
C HIS A 292 -34.25 15.13 -4.68
N ASP A 293 -35.11 14.97 -5.68
CA ASP A 293 -36.24 15.87 -5.94
C ASP A 293 -37.49 15.47 -5.13
N LYS A 294 -37.45 14.35 -4.39
CA LYS A 294 -38.59 13.87 -3.58
C LYS A 294 -38.68 14.55 -2.20
N GLY A 295 -37.79 15.50 -1.89
CA GLY A 295 -37.73 16.17 -0.59
C GLY A 295 -37.16 17.59 -0.64
N LEU A 296 -37.23 18.23 -1.80
CA LEU A 296 -37.11 19.69 -1.97
C LEU A 296 -38.52 20.27 -2.15
#